data_AF-A0A367CEK2-F1
#
_entry.id   AF-A0A367CEK2-F1
#
_cell.length_a   1.000
_cell.length_b   1.000
_cell.length_c   1.000
_cell.angle_alpha   90.00
_cell.angle_beta   90.00
_cell.angle_gamma   90.00
#
_symmetry.space_group_name_H-M   'P 1'
#
loop_
_entity.id
_entity.type
_entity.pdbx_description
1 polymer ?
#
loop_
_entity_poly.entity_id
_entity_poly.type
_entity_poly.pdbx_seq_one_letter_code
_entity_poly.pdbx_strand_id
1 'polypeptide(L)'
;MFEPTYLKELNEQHQQVRTALKKCPSHKKVAKQLNLSTTTVTKIQNLAILTKLAKGKTIEVIGAELFIDCEKVKKVRNQYIAQKVLEGKTYVHLHKKINTSQHIIEKKAIATKIVSKRQAPSIVKNLKYFEVDEKTKNGIIQLCQNKIEINTIAKQFSINRRTVLKIRKEAILTDLNNGITREAVRKKFNLPLKSIIYIIGHTSLARYPNIKRLTNNSATIAQKKRAVQLFNRGHKIKEVVDLTGIPKNTVRQISVRVSRERNVVFKKEWYPEEKQKAILNYLDTSKSLELTAARFNVSKITICRMASRAQEVKEKREQWDKKQTVKKESLNKLKWGAFHKSLHETKNAREASTSRDHSFSIEK
;
A
#
# COMPACT_ATOMS: atom_id res chain seq x y z
N MET A 1 50.19 -23.49 32.74
CA MET A 1 49.05 -23.44 31.80
C MET A 1 49.46 -22.53 30.65
N PHE A 2 49.83 -23.10 29.49
CA PHE A 2 50.29 -22.31 28.33
C PHE A 2 49.06 -21.72 27.62
N GLU A 3 48.96 -20.39 27.56
CA GLU A 3 48.03 -19.75 26.64
C GLU A 3 48.42 -20.14 25.20
N PRO A 4 47.49 -20.67 24.38
CA PRO A 4 47.79 -21.07 23.01
C PRO A 4 48.33 -19.86 22.23
N THR A 5 49.42 -20.07 21.48
CA THR A 5 50.20 -19.06 20.73
C THR A 5 49.33 -18.07 19.94
N TYR A 6 48.24 -18.57 19.35
CA TYR A 6 47.25 -17.76 18.64
C TYR A 6 46.57 -16.65 19.47
N LEU A 7 46.27 -16.90 20.76
CA LEU A 7 45.64 -15.90 21.62
C LEU A 7 46.62 -14.77 22.03
N LYS A 8 47.91 -15.10 22.13
CA LYS A 8 48.96 -14.11 22.39
C LYS A 8 49.14 -13.18 21.20
N GLU A 9 49.26 -13.74 19.99
CA GLU A 9 49.36 -12.97 18.75
C GLU A 9 48.15 -12.03 18.55
N LEU A 10 46.92 -12.49 18.84
CA LEU A 10 45.72 -11.68 18.73
C LEU A 10 45.69 -10.53 19.76
N ASN A 11 46.13 -10.79 20.98
CA ASN A 11 46.22 -9.76 22.03
C ASN A 11 47.30 -8.72 21.73
N GLU A 12 48.43 -9.16 21.16
CA GLU A 12 49.50 -8.28 20.68
C GLU A 12 49.03 -7.38 19.54
N GLN A 13 48.35 -7.94 18.54
CA GLN A 13 47.74 -7.15 17.45
C GLN A 13 46.72 -6.12 17.98
N HIS A 14 45.87 -6.51 18.93
CA HIS A 14 44.95 -5.58 19.58
C HIS A 14 45.68 -4.45 20.32
N GLN A 15 46.79 -4.75 20.97
CA GLN A 15 47.58 -3.77 21.69
C GLN A 15 48.32 -2.81 20.74
N GLN A 16 48.90 -3.33 19.65
CA GLN A 16 49.55 -2.53 18.60
C GLN A 16 48.57 -1.56 17.93
N VAL A 17 47.33 -2.00 17.65
CA VAL A 17 46.29 -1.10 17.11
C VAL A 17 45.92 -0.01 18.10
N ARG A 18 45.85 -0.32 19.41
CA ARG A 18 45.53 0.68 20.45
C ARG A 18 46.65 1.71 20.60
N THR A 19 47.91 1.29 20.58
CA THR A 19 49.05 2.21 20.68
C THR A 19 49.17 3.08 19.43
N ALA A 20 48.94 2.52 18.24
CA ALA A 20 48.91 3.27 17.00
C ALA A 20 47.77 4.31 16.96
N LEU A 21 46.58 3.97 17.46
CA LEU A 21 45.45 4.91 17.54
C LEU A 21 45.67 6.05 18.54
N LYS A 22 46.45 5.83 19.61
CA LYS A 22 46.87 6.89 20.54
C LYS A 22 47.80 7.91 19.85
N LYS A 23 48.70 7.44 18.97
CA LYS A 23 49.63 8.29 18.23
C LYS A 23 48.97 8.97 17.03
N CYS A 24 48.05 8.28 16.34
CA CYS A 24 47.33 8.81 15.19
C CYS A 24 45.84 8.40 15.25
N PRO A 25 44.91 9.35 15.52
CA PRO A 25 43.50 9.03 15.66
C PRO A 25 42.80 8.62 14.34
N SER A 26 43.50 8.67 13.20
CA SER A 26 42.94 8.29 11.90
C SER A 26 42.95 6.79 11.66
N HIS A 27 41.77 6.17 11.66
CA HIS A 27 41.61 4.74 11.40
C HIS A 27 42.16 4.32 10.02
N LYS A 28 42.11 5.20 9.01
CA LYS A 28 42.66 4.93 7.67
C LYS A 28 44.19 4.86 7.68
N LYS A 29 44.85 5.74 8.44
CA LYS A 29 46.31 5.77 8.55
C LYS A 29 46.83 4.57 9.35
N VAL A 30 46.19 4.25 10.47
CA VAL A 30 46.54 3.09 11.30
C VAL A 30 46.31 1.76 10.56
N ALA A 31 45.20 1.65 9.82
CA ALA A 31 44.92 0.49 8.97
C ALA A 31 46.02 0.24 7.94
N LYS A 32 46.49 1.30 7.25
CA LYS A 32 47.61 1.21 6.30
C LYS A 32 48.93 0.84 7.00
N GLN A 33 49.22 1.44 8.15
CA GLN A 33 50.47 1.19 8.89
C GLN A 33 50.60 -0.26 9.37
N LEU A 34 49.49 -0.88 9.77
CA LEU A 34 49.47 -2.23 10.34
C LEU A 34 49.01 -3.30 9.35
N ASN A 35 48.85 -2.97 8.06
CA ASN A 35 48.29 -3.87 7.03
C ASN A 35 46.95 -4.52 7.44
N LEU A 36 46.09 -3.75 8.11
CA LEU A 36 44.76 -4.18 8.56
C LEU A 36 43.66 -3.47 7.78
N SER A 37 42.45 -4.04 7.80
CA SER A 37 41.28 -3.32 7.30
C SER A 37 40.83 -2.25 8.31
N THR A 38 40.27 -1.15 7.80
CA THR A 38 39.69 -0.08 8.63
C THR A 38 38.55 -0.58 9.53
N THR A 39 37.84 -1.62 9.09
CA THR A 39 36.78 -2.27 9.88
C THR A 39 37.36 -3.06 11.05
N THR A 40 38.49 -3.76 10.87
CA THR A 40 39.19 -4.44 11.97
C THR A 40 39.69 -3.45 13.01
N VAL A 41 40.34 -2.35 12.60
CA VAL A 41 40.77 -1.26 13.50
C VAL A 41 39.59 -0.70 14.31
N THR A 42 38.44 -0.47 13.67
CA THR A 42 37.23 0.03 14.33
C THR A 42 36.65 -0.98 15.33
N LYS A 43 36.63 -2.28 14.99
CA LYS A 43 36.17 -3.34 15.90
C LYS A 43 37.05 -3.42 17.15
N ILE A 44 38.37 -3.33 16.99
CA ILE A 44 39.32 -3.37 18.11
C ILE A 44 39.11 -2.18 19.04
N GLN A 45 38.92 -0.97 18.50
CA GLN A 45 38.63 0.23 19.28
C GLN A 45 37.29 0.10 20.02
N ASN A 46 36.23 -0.36 19.33
CA ASN A 46 34.92 -0.56 19.95
C ASN A 46 34.96 -1.62 21.07
N LEU A 47 35.72 -2.70 20.88
CA LEU A 47 35.93 -3.73 21.90
C LEU A 47 36.64 -3.15 23.12
N ALA A 48 37.66 -2.31 22.93
CA ALA A 48 38.34 -1.63 24.03
C ALA A 48 37.42 -0.69 24.82
N ILE A 49 36.49 0.00 24.14
CA ILE A 49 35.46 0.81 24.81
C ILE A 49 34.53 -0.09 25.65
N LEU A 50 34.03 -1.19 25.07
CA LEU A 50 33.09 -2.08 25.75
C LEU A 50 33.74 -2.81 26.94
N THR A 51 35.01 -3.19 26.86
CA THR A 51 35.71 -3.82 27.99
C THR A 51 35.94 -2.84 29.13
N LYS A 52 36.23 -1.57 28.84
CA LYS A 52 36.34 -0.54 29.88
C LYS A 52 34.99 -0.20 30.51
N LEU A 53 33.91 -0.15 29.72
CA LEU A 53 32.55 -0.02 30.24
C LEU A 53 32.17 -1.21 31.14
N ALA A 54 32.52 -2.44 30.75
CA ALA A 54 32.31 -3.63 31.56
C ALA A 54 33.05 -3.58 32.90
N LYS A 55 34.21 -2.92 32.95
CA LYS A 55 34.99 -2.67 34.17
C LYS A 55 34.45 -1.50 35.01
N GLY A 56 33.34 -0.85 34.61
CA GLY A 56 32.71 0.23 35.36
C GLY A 56 33.33 1.61 35.19
N LYS A 57 34.19 1.82 34.19
CA LYS A 57 34.73 3.16 33.92
C LYS A 57 33.64 4.06 33.32
N THR A 58 33.62 5.33 33.74
CA THR A 58 32.70 6.33 33.19
C THR A 58 33.06 6.71 31.75
N ILE A 59 32.11 7.32 31.03
CA ILE A 59 32.30 7.68 29.62
C ILE A 59 33.45 8.68 29.46
N GLU A 60 33.54 9.63 30.38
CA GLU A 60 34.51 10.71 30.42
C GLU A 60 35.93 10.14 30.58
N VAL A 61 36.10 9.20 31.51
CA VAL A 61 37.38 8.50 31.73
C VAL A 61 37.77 7.67 30.50
N ILE A 62 36.82 6.97 29.88
CA ILE A 62 37.09 6.18 28.67
C ILE A 62 37.49 7.08 27.51
N GLY A 63 36.81 8.21 27.34
CA GLY A 63 37.10 9.21 26.30
C GLY A 63 38.51 9.77 26.45
N ALA A 64 38.89 10.17 27.67
CA ALA A 64 40.22 10.64 27.99
C ALA A 64 41.30 9.58 27.74
N GLU A 65 41.14 8.36 28.28
CA GLU A 65 42.15 7.30 28.16
C GLU A 65 42.36 6.77 26.73
N LEU A 66 41.34 6.90 25.87
CA LEU A 66 41.39 6.45 24.49
C LEU A 66 41.59 7.59 23.49
N PHE A 67 41.62 8.85 23.93
CA PHE A 67 41.66 10.04 23.08
C PHE A 67 40.51 10.05 22.06
N ILE A 68 39.29 9.79 22.54
CA ILE A 68 38.08 9.72 21.72
C ILE A 68 37.00 10.61 22.34
N ASP A 69 36.23 11.27 21.47
CA ASP A 69 35.04 12.02 21.88
C ASP A 69 34.04 11.16 22.67
N CYS A 70 33.55 11.71 23.77
CA CYS A 70 32.53 11.11 24.63
C CYS A 70 31.27 10.69 23.85
N GLU A 71 30.89 11.44 22.81
CA GLU A 71 29.75 11.08 21.96
C GLU A 71 30.00 9.77 21.18
N LYS A 72 31.23 9.54 20.74
CA LYS A 72 31.60 8.28 20.07
C LYS A 72 31.57 7.11 21.05
N VAL A 73 31.98 7.30 22.29
CA VAL A 73 31.85 6.29 23.36
C VAL A 73 30.37 5.96 23.62
N LYS A 74 29.50 6.98 23.76
CA LYS A 74 28.04 6.82 23.90
C LYS A 74 27.45 6.07 22.71
N LYS A 75 27.88 6.39 21.48
CA LYS A 75 27.41 5.74 20.25
C LYS A 75 27.74 4.24 20.23
N VAL A 76 28.97 3.86 20.59
CA VAL A 76 29.39 2.45 20.67
C VAL A 76 28.57 1.69 21.71
N ARG A 77 28.39 2.25 22.92
CA ARG A 77 27.52 1.67 23.96
C ARG A 77 26.10 1.45 23.45
N ASN A 78 25.51 2.48 22.86
CA ASN A 78 24.12 2.47 22.37
C ASN A 78 23.93 1.47 21.22
N GLN A 79 24.92 1.32 20.33
CA GLN A 79 24.91 0.33 19.26
C GLN A 79 24.96 -1.10 19.83
N TYR A 80 25.82 -1.35 20.81
CA TYR A 80 25.93 -2.65 21.49
C TYR A 80 24.61 -3.04 22.17
N ILE A 81 23.99 -2.12 22.93
CA ILE A 81 22.70 -2.34 23.58
C ILE A 81 21.64 -2.68 22.53
N ALA A 82 21.54 -1.89 21.46
CA ALA A 82 20.56 -2.12 20.40
C ALA A 82 20.72 -3.50 19.76
N GLN A 83 21.95 -3.90 19.43
CA GLN A 83 22.24 -5.21 18.85
C GLN A 83 21.83 -6.35 19.80
N LYS A 84 22.21 -6.29 21.08
CA LYS A 84 21.91 -7.36 22.03
C LYS A 84 20.44 -7.45 22.41
N VAL A 85 19.71 -6.34 22.40
CA VAL A 85 18.26 -6.32 22.55
C VAL A 85 17.57 -7.02 21.36
N LEU A 86 18.05 -6.79 20.13
CA LEU A 86 17.55 -7.49 18.95
C LEU A 86 17.89 -9.00 18.97
N GLU A 87 19.02 -9.39 19.56
CA GLU A 87 19.37 -10.78 19.84
C GLU A 87 18.55 -11.41 20.99
N GLY A 88 17.67 -10.65 21.66
CA GLY A 88 16.78 -11.15 22.71
C GLY A 88 17.38 -11.22 24.12
N LYS A 89 18.52 -10.55 24.38
CA LYS A 89 19.13 -10.51 25.71
C LYS A 89 18.30 -9.64 26.68
N THR A 90 18.23 -10.07 27.95
CA THR A 90 17.49 -9.36 29.01
C THR A 90 18.24 -8.12 29.50
N TYR A 91 17.50 -7.14 30.04
CA TYR A 91 18.09 -5.90 30.56
C TYR A 91 19.04 -6.16 31.73
N VAL A 92 18.69 -7.09 32.62
CA VAL A 92 19.53 -7.52 33.73
C VAL A 92 20.87 -8.07 33.24
N HIS A 93 20.87 -8.88 32.18
CA HIS A 93 22.10 -9.41 31.59
C HIS A 93 22.98 -8.29 31.01
N LEU A 94 22.38 -7.30 30.35
CA LEU A 94 23.11 -6.16 29.79
C LEU A 94 23.68 -5.26 30.87
N HIS A 95 22.92 -4.96 31.92
CA HIS A 95 23.38 -4.18 33.06
C HIS A 95 24.64 -4.78 33.67
N LYS A 96 24.61 -6.09 33.98
CA LYS A 96 25.76 -6.81 34.56
C LYS A 96 26.98 -6.82 33.62
N LYS A 97 26.77 -6.80 32.30
CA LYS A 97 27.86 -6.98 31.32
C LYS A 97 28.58 -5.69 30.92
N ILE A 98 27.90 -4.54 30.91
CA ILE A 98 28.50 -3.25 30.49
C ILE A 98 28.44 -2.19 31.60
N ASN A 99 28.16 -2.61 32.84
CA ASN A 99 28.04 -1.78 34.05
C ASN A 99 27.41 -0.41 33.79
N THR A 100 26.25 -0.42 33.13
CA THR A 100 25.52 0.79 32.71
C THR A 100 24.15 0.78 33.37
N SER A 101 23.69 1.94 33.84
CA SER A 101 22.41 2.05 34.54
C SER A 101 21.24 1.46 33.76
N GLN A 102 20.36 0.78 34.50
CA GLN A 102 19.21 0.07 33.93
C GLN A 102 18.28 1.02 33.16
N HIS A 103 18.09 2.24 33.67
CA HIS A 103 17.28 3.27 33.01
C HIS A 103 17.78 3.63 31.59
N ILE A 104 19.09 3.75 31.40
CA ILE A 104 19.69 4.04 30.08
C ILE A 104 19.46 2.87 29.11
N ILE A 105 19.63 1.64 29.60
CA ILE A 105 19.41 0.42 28.81
C ILE A 105 17.94 0.32 28.40
N GLU A 106 17.01 0.56 29.31
CA GLU A 106 15.57 0.52 29.06
C GLU A 106 15.14 1.58 28.06
N LYS A 107 15.54 2.85 28.26
CA LYS A 107 15.24 3.94 27.33
C LYS A 107 15.73 3.62 25.92
N LYS A 108 16.94 3.06 25.79
CA LYS A 108 17.48 2.70 24.48
C LYS A 108 16.80 1.47 23.90
N ALA A 109 16.52 0.45 24.69
CA ALA A 109 15.83 -0.77 24.25
C ALA A 109 14.41 -0.48 23.77
N ILE A 110 13.67 0.40 24.46
CA ILE A 110 12.35 0.87 24.05
C ILE A 110 12.45 1.61 22.72
N ALA A 111 13.39 2.56 22.58
CA ALA A 111 13.62 3.26 21.33
C ALA A 111 13.96 2.29 20.18
N THR A 112 14.82 1.29 20.41
CA THR A 112 15.18 0.26 19.43
C THR A 112 13.98 -0.60 19.05
N LYS A 113 13.15 -1.02 20.01
CA LYS A 113 11.92 -1.78 19.75
C LYS A 113 10.87 -0.96 19.00
N ILE A 114 10.74 0.33 19.27
CA ILE A 114 9.83 1.24 18.56
C ILE A 114 10.33 1.45 17.12
N VAL A 115 11.63 1.70 16.94
CA VAL A 115 12.24 1.85 15.61
C VAL A 115 12.13 0.55 14.83
N SER A 116 12.37 -0.62 15.42
CA SER A 116 12.19 -1.92 14.75
C SER A 116 10.72 -2.32 14.53
N LYS A 117 9.76 -1.66 15.19
CA LYS A 117 8.33 -1.83 14.92
C LYS A 117 7.87 -0.88 13.79
N ARG A 118 8.44 0.32 13.70
CA ARG A 118 8.12 1.34 12.68
C ARG A 118 8.84 1.10 11.36
N GLN A 119 10.12 0.80 11.42
CA GLN A 119 10.84 0.11 10.36
C GLN A 119 10.62 -1.35 10.66
N ALA A 120 9.66 -2.03 10.04
CA ALA A 120 9.75 -3.48 10.00
C ALA A 120 11.12 -3.77 9.40
N PRO A 121 12.12 -4.26 10.16
CA PRO A 121 13.36 -4.60 9.52
C PRO A 121 12.96 -5.75 8.62
N SER A 122 13.15 -5.58 7.31
CA SER A 122 13.35 -6.70 6.40
C SER A 122 14.65 -7.38 6.83
N ILE A 123 14.65 -7.97 8.03
CA ILE A 123 15.47 -9.13 8.29
C ILE A 123 14.82 -10.18 7.40
N VAL A 124 15.22 -10.14 6.12
CA VAL A 124 15.36 -11.32 5.30
C VAL A 124 16.35 -12.17 6.07
N LYS A 125 15.86 -12.86 7.12
CA LYS A 125 16.53 -14.05 7.58
C LYS A 125 16.45 -14.92 6.34
N ASN A 126 17.53 -14.95 5.57
CA ASN A 126 17.89 -16.08 4.74
C ASN A 126 18.08 -17.25 5.71
N LEU A 127 16.97 -17.71 6.31
CA LEU A 127 16.87 -19.02 6.91
C LEU A 127 17.13 -19.93 5.73
N LYS A 128 18.34 -20.50 5.68
CA LYS A 128 18.68 -21.56 4.74
C LYS A 128 17.50 -22.53 4.72
N TYR A 129 16.99 -22.73 3.52
CA TYR A 129 15.86 -23.59 3.24
C TYR A 129 16.22 -24.98 3.76
N PHE A 130 15.40 -25.53 4.67
CA PHE A 130 15.43 -26.96 4.91
C PHE A 130 14.74 -27.58 3.69
N GLU A 131 15.50 -28.21 2.81
CA GLU A 131 14.95 -29.15 1.85
C GLU A 131 14.38 -30.32 2.65
N VAL A 132 13.07 -30.27 2.85
CA VAL A 132 12.30 -31.36 3.45
C VAL A 132 12.06 -32.39 2.35
N ASP A 133 12.22 -33.67 2.68
CA ASP A 133 11.95 -34.79 1.78
C ASP A 133 10.47 -34.85 1.37
N GLU A 134 10.21 -35.50 0.23
CA GLU A 134 8.87 -35.56 -0.38
C GLU A 134 7.85 -36.28 0.51
N LYS A 135 8.29 -37.31 1.26
CA LYS A 135 7.41 -38.05 2.19
C LYS A 135 6.97 -37.13 3.34
N THR A 136 7.91 -36.40 3.95
CA THR A 136 7.57 -35.44 5.01
C THR A 136 6.71 -34.28 4.50
N LYS A 137 6.92 -33.78 3.27
CA LYS A 137 6.02 -32.79 2.65
C LYS A 137 4.59 -33.31 2.56
N ASN A 138 4.40 -34.53 2.08
CA ASN A 138 3.07 -35.15 1.95
C ASN A 138 2.41 -35.37 3.31
N GLY A 139 3.17 -35.82 4.32
CA GLY A 139 2.68 -35.93 5.70
C GLY A 139 2.20 -34.60 6.27
N ILE A 140 2.97 -33.52 6.07
CA ILE A 140 2.59 -32.17 6.50
C ILE A 140 1.31 -31.68 5.80
N ILE A 141 1.17 -31.97 4.50
CA ILE A 141 -0.02 -31.58 3.71
C ILE A 141 -1.26 -32.29 4.26
N GLN A 142 -1.19 -33.60 4.54
CA GLN A 142 -2.31 -34.36 5.11
C GLN A 142 -2.72 -33.81 6.48
N LEU A 143 -1.76 -33.54 7.36
CA LEU A 143 -2.06 -32.99 8.69
C LEU A 143 -2.66 -31.58 8.61
N CYS A 144 -2.25 -30.79 7.62
CA CYS A 144 -2.89 -29.49 7.33
C CYS A 144 -4.34 -29.63 6.85
N GLN A 145 -4.69 -30.71 6.15
CA GLN A 145 -6.07 -31.00 5.71
C GLN A 145 -6.92 -31.50 6.88
N ASN A 146 -6.32 -32.28 7.79
CA ASN A 146 -6.97 -32.83 8.99
C ASN A 146 -7.15 -31.82 10.14
N LYS A 147 -7.10 -30.51 9.86
CA LYS A 147 -7.31 -29.42 10.83
C LYS A 147 -6.32 -29.35 12.00
N ILE A 148 -5.15 -29.97 11.89
CA ILE A 148 -4.15 -29.89 12.95
C ILE A 148 -3.49 -28.51 12.95
N GLU A 149 -3.26 -27.96 14.14
CA GLU A 149 -2.60 -26.67 14.27
C GLU A 149 -1.16 -26.68 13.72
N ILE A 150 -0.82 -25.61 12.99
CA ILE A 150 0.49 -25.44 12.33
C ILE A 150 1.64 -25.52 13.34
N ASN A 151 1.44 -25.05 14.57
CA ASN A 151 2.44 -25.11 15.62
C ASN A 151 2.70 -26.55 16.08
N THR A 152 1.65 -27.36 16.15
CA THR A 152 1.72 -28.79 16.50
C THR A 152 2.45 -29.56 15.41
N ILE A 153 2.11 -29.31 14.13
CA ILE A 153 2.81 -29.90 12.99
C ILE A 153 4.30 -29.51 12.99
N ALA A 154 4.60 -28.22 13.23
CA ALA A 154 5.98 -27.74 13.30
C ALA A 154 6.81 -28.45 14.38
N LYS A 155 6.21 -28.69 15.56
CA LYS A 155 6.84 -29.46 16.64
C LYS A 155 7.01 -30.93 16.25
N GLN A 156 6.00 -31.56 15.66
CA GLN A 156 6.01 -32.98 15.28
C GLN A 156 7.14 -33.32 14.31
N PHE A 157 7.41 -32.45 13.33
CA PHE A 157 8.48 -32.65 12.36
C PHE A 157 9.78 -31.92 12.71
N SER A 158 9.87 -31.32 13.91
CA SER A 158 11.05 -30.52 14.31
C SER A 158 11.47 -29.46 13.29
N ILE A 159 10.49 -28.86 12.60
CA ILE A 159 10.71 -27.84 11.56
C ILE A 159 10.15 -26.49 11.96
N ASN A 160 10.62 -25.45 11.27
CA ASN A 160 10.10 -24.10 11.48
C ASN A 160 8.64 -23.99 11.01
N ARG A 161 7.78 -23.33 11.80
CA ARG A 161 6.41 -22.95 11.43
C ARG A 161 6.33 -22.30 10.05
N ARG A 162 7.34 -21.49 9.67
CA ARG A 162 7.42 -20.86 8.34
C ARG A 162 7.53 -21.89 7.20
N THR A 163 8.25 -22.98 7.43
CA THR A 163 8.40 -24.09 6.47
C THR A 163 7.08 -24.80 6.27
N VAL A 164 6.36 -25.13 7.35
CA VAL A 164 5.00 -25.71 7.29
C VAL A 164 4.04 -24.82 6.50
N LEU A 165 4.05 -23.51 6.78
CA LEU A 165 3.23 -22.53 6.06
C LEU A 165 3.57 -22.47 4.56
N LYS A 166 4.85 -22.59 4.21
CA LYS A 166 5.32 -22.60 2.82
C LYS A 166 4.89 -23.87 2.09
N ILE A 167 5.05 -25.05 2.71
CA ILE A 167 4.59 -26.33 2.15
C ILE A 167 3.08 -26.29 1.89
N ARG A 168 2.29 -25.85 2.87
CA ARG A 168 0.84 -25.70 2.71
C ARG A 168 0.49 -24.73 1.58
N LYS A 169 1.20 -23.61 1.49
CA LYS A 169 1.03 -22.60 0.44
C LYS A 169 1.32 -23.17 -0.95
N GLU A 170 2.41 -23.92 -1.10
CA GLU A 170 2.78 -24.58 -2.35
C GLU A 170 1.75 -25.62 -2.75
N ALA A 171 1.29 -26.47 -1.82
CA ALA A 171 0.23 -27.44 -2.08
C ALA A 171 -1.08 -26.80 -2.55
N ILE A 172 -1.50 -25.70 -1.91
CA ILE A 172 -2.66 -24.90 -2.33
C ILE A 172 -2.50 -24.38 -3.77
N LEU A 173 -1.32 -23.88 -4.12
CA LEU A 173 -1.06 -23.35 -5.46
C LEU A 173 -1.00 -24.48 -6.50
N THR A 174 -0.40 -25.62 -6.18
CA THR A 174 -0.38 -26.79 -7.05
C THR A 174 -1.80 -27.29 -7.34
N ASP A 175 -2.64 -27.46 -6.31
CA ASP A 175 -4.05 -27.84 -6.47
C ASP A 175 -4.81 -26.87 -7.39
N LEU A 176 -4.63 -25.56 -7.18
CA LEU A 176 -5.26 -24.53 -8.02
C LEU A 176 -4.73 -24.56 -9.46
N ASN A 177 -3.44 -24.83 -9.66
CA ASN A 177 -2.82 -24.93 -10.98
C ASN A 177 -3.30 -26.17 -11.75
N ASN A 178 -3.65 -27.23 -11.03
CA ASN A 178 -4.27 -28.44 -11.58
C ASN A 178 -5.77 -28.27 -11.88
N GLY A 179 -6.32 -27.04 -11.74
CA GLY A 179 -7.71 -26.73 -12.08
C GLY A 179 -8.71 -26.97 -10.95
N ILE A 180 -8.26 -27.34 -9.74
CA ILE A 180 -9.15 -27.50 -8.60
C ILE A 180 -9.76 -26.13 -8.23
N THR A 181 -11.07 -26.10 -8.01
CA THR A 181 -11.77 -24.85 -7.70
C THR A 181 -11.36 -24.29 -6.34
N ARG A 182 -11.38 -22.96 -6.19
CA ARG A 182 -11.07 -22.29 -4.91
C ARG A 182 -11.98 -22.75 -3.76
N GLU A 183 -13.22 -23.11 -4.06
CA GLU A 183 -14.16 -23.66 -3.07
C GLU A 183 -13.78 -25.09 -2.63
N ALA A 184 -13.32 -25.93 -3.56
CA ALA A 184 -12.80 -27.26 -3.22
C ALA A 184 -11.51 -27.17 -2.39
N VAL A 185 -10.58 -26.30 -2.75
CA VAL A 185 -9.36 -26.04 -1.96
C VAL A 185 -9.68 -25.48 -0.57
N ARG A 186 -10.69 -24.60 -0.48
CA ARG A 186 -11.21 -24.08 0.80
C ARG A 186 -11.66 -25.21 1.72
N LYS A 187 -12.44 -26.16 1.20
CA LYS A 187 -12.89 -27.34 1.95
C LYS A 187 -11.72 -28.24 2.32
N LYS A 188 -10.85 -28.56 1.36
CA LYS A 188 -9.69 -29.46 1.53
C LYS A 188 -8.72 -29.00 2.62
N PHE A 189 -8.40 -27.71 2.68
CA PHE A 189 -7.45 -27.16 3.66
C PHE A 189 -8.12 -26.48 4.86
N ASN A 190 -9.45 -26.51 4.95
CA ASN A 190 -10.22 -25.81 5.97
C ASN A 190 -9.77 -24.35 6.21
N LEU A 191 -9.56 -23.61 5.12
CA LEU A 191 -9.12 -22.20 5.15
C LEU A 191 -10.23 -21.29 4.66
N PRO A 192 -10.40 -20.07 5.21
CA PRO A 192 -11.35 -19.12 4.66
C PRO A 192 -10.92 -18.69 3.24
N LEU A 193 -11.90 -18.48 2.36
CA LEU A 193 -11.67 -18.12 0.95
C LEU A 193 -10.78 -16.88 0.80
N LYS A 194 -10.94 -15.91 1.72
CA LYS A 194 -10.11 -14.71 1.82
C LYS A 194 -8.61 -15.03 1.96
N SER A 195 -8.24 -16.05 2.72
CA SER A 195 -6.85 -16.46 2.90
C SER A 195 -6.26 -17.06 1.62
N ILE A 196 -7.05 -17.83 0.87
CA ILE A 196 -6.64 -18.38 -0.43
C ILE A 196 -6.40 -17.25 -1.43
N ILE A 197 -7.31 -16.28 -1.50
CA ILE A 197 -7.16 -15.09 -2.36
C ILE A 197 -5.92 -14.29 -1.98
N TYR A 198 -5.70 -14.10 -0.66
CA TYR A 198 -4.51 -13.41 -0.16
C TYR A 198 -3.22 -14.10 -0.61
N ILE A 199 -3.17 -15.44 -0.52
CA ILE A 199 -2.04 -16.24 -1.02
C ILE A 199 -1.81 -15.98 -2.51
N ILE A 200 -2.85 -16.08 -3.36
CA ILE A 200 -2.69 -15.86 -4.81
C ILE A 200 -2.18 -14.44 -5.11
N GLY A 201 -2.70 -13.42 -4.41
CA GLY A 201 -2.34 -12.02 -4.62
C GLY A 201 -0.90 -11.66 -4.23
N HIS A 202 -0.31 -12.39 -3.26
CA HIS A 202 1.01 -12.09 -2.70
C HIS A 202 2.08 -13.14 -3.05
N THR A 203 1.86 -13.93 -4.11
CA THR A 203 2.83 -14.93 -4.56
C THR A 203 3.22 -14.72 -6.01
N SER A 204 4.50 -14.94 -6.34
CA SER A 204 4.92 -15.07 -7.73
C SER A 204 4.25 -16.31 -8.33
N LEU A 205 3.48 -16.12 -9.40
CA LEU A 205 2.77 -17.20 -10.10
C LEU A 205 3.53 -17.71 -11.33
N ALA A 206 4.82 -17.34 -11.48
CA ALA A 206 5.64 -17.79 -12.61
C ALA A 206 5.71 -19.32 -12.72
N ARG A 207 5.62 -20.03 -11.58
CA ARG A 207 5.60 -21.52 -11.51
C ARG A 207 4.19 -22.12 -11.59
N TYR A 208 3.15 -21.30 -11.71
CA TYR A 208 1.76 -21.72 -11.65
C TYR A 208 0.94 -21.02 -12.74
N PRO A 209 1.20 -21.33 -14.03
CA PRO A 209 0.66 -20.57 -15.17
C PRO A 209 -0.87 -20.61 -15.27
N ASN A 210 -1.51 -21.66 -14.75
CA ASN A 210 -2.96 -21.82 -14.84
C ASN A 210 -3.71 -21.01 -13.77
N ILE A 211 -3.00 -20.44 -12.79
CA ILE A 211 -3.62 -19.63 -11.75
C ILE A 211 -3.82 -18.20 -12.26
N LYS A 212 -5.06 -17.88 -12.65
CA LYS A 212 -5.43 -16.50 -12.96
C LYS A 212 -5.47 -15.67 -11.67
N ARG A 213 -4.64 -14.62 -11.59
CA ARG A 213 -4.82 -13.56 -10.59
C ARG A 213 -6.19 -12.95 -10.81
N LEU A 214 -7.00 -12.87 -9.76
CA LEU A 214 -8.10 -11.93 -9.74
C LEU A 214 -7.45 -10.56 -9.76
N THR A 215 -7.29 -9.96 -10.94
CA THR A 215 -6.95 -8.54 -11.04
C THR A 215 -8.02 -7.81 -10.25
N ASN A 216 -7.61 -6.81 -9.47
CA ASN A 216 -8.46 -6.11 -8.50
C ASN A 216 -9.71 -5.42 -9.11
N ASN A 217 -10.01 -5.62 -10.40
CA ASN A 217 -11.06 -4.97 -11.15
C ASN A 217 -12.15 -5.90 -11.72
N SER A 218 -12.06 -7.22 -11.66
CA SER A 218 -13.14 -8.06 -12.21
C SER A 218 -13.44 -9.29 -11.37
N ALA A 219 -14.33 -9.11 -10.39
CA ALA A 219 -15.20 -10.21 -9.99
C ALA A 219 -15.81 -10.84 -11.26
N THR A 220 -15.78 -12.17 -11.34
CA THR A 220 -16.39 -12.90 -12.46
C THR A 220 -17.87 -12.56 -12.57
N ILE A 221 -18.46 -12.70 -13.76
CA ILE A 221 -19.89 -12.43 -13.99
C ILE A 221 -20.76 -13.24 -13.01
N ALA A 222 -20.39 -14.50 -12.76
CA ALA A 222 -21.06 -15.37 -11.79
C ALA A 222 -20.95 -14.83 -10.34
N GLN A 223 -19.77 -14.38 -9.92
CA GLN A 223 -19.59 -13.78 -8.60
C GLN A 223 -20.37 -12.47 -8.44
N LYS A 224 -20.44 -11.63 -9.49
CA LYS A 224 -21.25 -10.41 -9.49
C LYS A 224 -22.74 -10.74 -9.36
N LYS A 225 -23.25 -11.72 -10.13
CA LYS A 225 -24.64 -12.19 -10.02
C LYS A 225 -24.95 -12.70 -8.61
N ARG A 226 -24.07 -13.52 -8.03
CA ARG A 226 -24.22 -14.04 -6.66
C ARG A 226 -24.20 -12.92 -5.60
N ALA A 227 -23.33 -11.91 -5.75
CA ALA A 227 -23.30 -10.75 -4.86
C ALA A 227 -24.60 -9.93 -4.92
N VAL A 228 -25.16 -9.72 -6.12
CA VAL A 228 -26.46 -9.04 -6.29
C VAL A 228 -27.58 -9.82 -5.60
N GLN A 229 -27.63 -11.15 -5.77
CA GLN A 229 -28.61 -12.00 -5.08
C GLN A 229 -28.51 -11.90 -3.55
N LEU A 230 -27.29 -11.90 -3.00
CA LEU A 230 -27.08 -11.76 -1.55
C LEU A 230 -27.55 -10.39 -1.04
N PHE A 231 -27.31 -9.31 -1.80
CA PHE A 231 -27.88 -8.00 -1.45
C PHE A 231 -29.41 -7.98 -1.53
N ASN A 232 -30.00 -8.68 -2.49
CA ASN A 232 -31.46 -8.87 -2.60
C ASN A 232 -32.05 -9.64 -1.42
N ARG A 233 -31.25 -10.49 -0.77
CA ARG A 233 -31.62 -11.19 0.47
C ARG A 233 -31.29 -10.42 1.76
N GLY A 234 -30.80 -9.19 1.66
CA GLY A 234 -30.53 -8.31 2.81
C GLY A 234 -29.15 -8.46 3.47
N HIS A 235 -28.22 -9.20 2.87
CA HIS A 235 -26.89 -9.39 3.46
C HIS A 235 -26.05 -8.10 3.50
N LYS A 236 -25.28 -7.93 4.57
CA LYS A 236 -24.37 -6.80 4.75
C LYS A 236 -23.11 -6.95 3.88
N ILE A 237 -22.47 -5.83 3.55
CA ILE A 237 -21.23 -5.81 2.71
C ILE A 237 -20.18 -6.80 3.21
N LYS A 238 -19.98 -6.89 4.54
CA LYS A 238 -18.99 -7.79 5.14
C LYS A 238 -19.31 -9.26 4.86
N GLU A 239 -20.56 -9.66 5.04
CA GLU A 239 -21.05 -11.02 4.76
C GLU A 239 -20.92 -11.37 3.28
N VAL A 240 -21.26 -10.42 2.38
CA VAL A 240 -21.12 -10.62 0.93
C VAL A 240 -19.66 -10.82 0.54
N VAL A 241 -18.72 -10.07 1.15
CA VAL A 241 -17.27 -10.27 0.93
C VAL A 241 -16.83 -11.67 1.36
N ASP A 242 -17.26 -12.11 2.54
CA ASP A 242 -16.85 -13.41 3.11
C ASP A 242 -17.43 -14.59 2.31
N LEU A 243 -18.66 -14.47 1.81
CA LEU A 243 -19.34 -15.51 1.03
C LEU A 243 -18.89 -15.57 -0.43
N THR A 244 -18.58 -14.44 -1.05
CA THR A 244 -18.24 -14.38 -2.48
C THR A 244 -16.73 -14.31 -2.76
N GLY A 245 -15.93 -13.94 -1.76
CA GLY A 245 -14.50 -13.67 -1.92
C GLY A 245 -14.20 -12.44 -2.76
N ILE A 246 -15.20 -11.61 -3.09
CA ILE A 246 -15.00 -10.39 -3.86
C ILE A 246 -14.36 -9.32 -2.95
N PRO A 247 -13.39 -8.51 -3.44
CA PRO A 247 -12.83 -7.39 -2.67
C PRO A 247 -13.91 -6.42 -2.18
N LYS A 248 -13.73 -5.91 -0.95
CA LYS A 248 -14.69 -5.02 -0.27
C LYS A 248 -15.10 -3.81 -1.12
N ASN A 249 -14.16 -3.21 -1.86
CA ASN A 249 -14.43 -2.04 -2.69
C ASN A 249 -15.36 -2.38 -3.88
N THR A 250 -15.14 -3.52 -4.53
CA THR A 250 -15.99 -4.00 -5.62
C THR A 250 -17.39 -4.36 -5.09
N VAL A 251 -17.47 -5.03 -3.94
CA VAL A 251 -18.75 -5.31 -3.27
C VAL A 251 -19.51 -4.03 -2.94
N ARG A 252 -18.81 -2.99 -2.46
CA ARG A 252 -19.40 -1.67 -2.19
C ARG A 252 -19.97 -1.02 -3.45
N GLN A 253 -19.28 -1.08 -4.58
CA GLN A 253 -19.78 -0.57 -5.86
C GLN A 253 -21.03 -1.33 -6.32
N ILE A 254 -21.05 -2.66 -6.19
CA ILE A 254 -22.22 -3.49 -6.51
C ILE A 254 -23.41 -3.10 -5.63
N SER A 255 -23.21 -2.95 -4.31
CA SER A 255 -24.24 -2.52 -3.36
C SER A 255 -24.86 -1.17 -3.75
N VAL A 256 -24.03 -0.18 -4.12
CA VAL A 256 -24.50 1.13 -4.59
C VAL A 256 -25.35 0.99 -5.85
N ARG A 257 -24.94 0.13 -6.79
CA ARG A 257 -25.69 -0.11 -8.05
C ARG A 257 -27.05 -0.74 -7.77
N VAL A 258 -27.10 -1.80 -6.97
CA VAL A 258 -28.34 -2.48 -6.57
C VAL A 258 -29.29 -1.52 -5.84
N SER A 259 -28.75 -0.68 -4.96
CA SER A 259 -29.54 0.33 -4.24
C SER A 259 -30.10 1.39 -5.19
N ARG A 260 -29.33 1.82 -6.19
CA ARG A 260 -29.79 2.74 -7.24
C ARG A 260 -30.90 2.11 -8.08
N GLU A 261 -30.75 0.86 -8.50
CA GLU A 261 -31.76 0.13 -9.28
C GLU A 261 -33.08 0.00 -8.51
N ARG A 262 -33.02 -0.38 -7.22
CA ARG A 262 -34.20 -0.37 -6.33
C ARG A 262 -34.85 1.01 -6.22
N ASN A 263 -34.04 2.05 -6.03
CA ASN A 263 -34.53 3.42 -5.90
C ASN A 263 -35.07 3.99 -7.23
N VAL A 264 -34.61 3.51 -8.39
CA VAL A 264 -35.14 3.91 -9.70
C VAL A 264 -36.53 3.32 -9.93
N VAL A 265 -36.76 2.07 -9.49
CA VAL A 265 -38.11 1.46 -9.52
C VAL A 265 -39.07 2.25 -8.62
N PHE A 266 -38.65 2.56 -7.39
CA PHE A 266 -39.45 3.40 -6.48
C PHE A 266 -39.68 4.84 -6.96
N LYS A 267 -38.80 5.40 -7.80
CA LYS A 267 -38.97 6.76 -8.35
C LYS A 267 -40.06 6.86 -9.42
N LYS A 268 -40.46 5.76 -10.06
CA LYS A 268 -41.49 5.76 -11.11
C LYS A 268 -42.93 5.74 -10.56
N GLU A 269 -43.12 5.50 -9.27
CA GLU A 269 -44.45 5.33 -8.66
C GLU A 269 -44.93 6.52 -7.83
N TRP A 270 -44.30 7.70 -7.89
CA TRP A 270 -44.69 8.76 -6.95
C TRP A 270 -46.03 9.43 -7.31
N TYR A 271 -46.30 9.83 -8.56
CA TYR A 271 -47.63 10.23 -9.09
C TYR A 271 -47.54 10.29 -10.63
N PRO A 272 -48.62 10.02 -11.39
CA PRO A 272 -48.62 10.21 -12.85
C PRO A 272 -48.22 11.64 -13.26
N GLU A 273 -47.54 11.81 -14.41
CA GLU A 273 -47.04 13.12 -14.86
C GLU A 273 -48.14 14.18 -14.97
N GLU A 274 -49.34 13.77 -15.40
CA GLU A 274 -50.53 14.62 -15.51
C GLU A 274 -50.93 15.18 -14.14
N LYS A 275 -50.94 14.32 -13.12
CA LYS A 275 -51.27 14.72 -11.74
C LYS A 275 -50.21 15.65 -11.16
N GLN A 276 -48.92 15.43 -11.48
CA GLN A 276 -47.85 16.33 -11.05
C GLN A 276 -47.98 17.73 -11.67
N LYS A 277 -48.27 17.81 -12.97
CA LYS A 277 -48.52 19.09 -13.66
C LYS A 277 -49.73 19.83 -13.07
N ALA A 278 -50.81 19.11 -12.79
CA ALA A 278 -52.01 19.69 -12.18
C ALA A 278 -51.74 20.27 -10.78
N ILE A 279 -50.97 19.56 -9.95
CA ILE A 279 -50.57 20.03 -8.61
C ILE A 279 -49.72 21.30 -8.70
N LEU A 280 -48.74 21.33 -9.60
CA LEU A 280 -47.84 22.48 -9.76
C LEU A 280 -48.58 23.71 -10.33
N ASN A 281 -49.41 23.54 -11.35
CA ASN A 281 -50.23 24.63 -11.90
C ASN A 281 -51.18 25.22 -10.85
N TYR A 282 -51.77 24.36 -10.00
CA TYR A 282 -52.63 24.83 -8.92
C TYR A 282 -51.84 25.53 -7.81
N LEU A 283 -50.61 25.10 -7.53
CA LEU A 283 -49.73 25.78 -6.59
C LEU A 283 -49.36 27.18 -7.07
N ASP A 284 -49.02 27.31 -8.36
CA ASP A 284 -48.65 28.59 -8.99
C ASP A 284 -49.82 29.59 -9.01
N THR A 285 -51.05 29.10 -9.17
CA THR A 285 -52.27 29.93 -9.18
C THR A 285 -52.78 30.26 -7.78
N SER A 286 -52.84 29.29 -6.87
CA SER A 286 -53.35 29.50 -5.50
C SER A 286 -52.36 30.18 -4.57
N LYS A 287 -51.05 30.12 -4.87
CA LYS A 287 -49.92 30.55 -4.02
C LYS A 287 -49.96 30.01 -2.59
N SER A 288 -50.79 28.98 -2.33
CA SER A 288 -50.99 28.40 -1.00
C SER A 288 -50.66 26.93 -1.02
N LEU A 289 -49.61 26.59 -0.27
CA LEU A 289 -49.18 25.20 -0.10
C LEU A 289 -50.24 24.38 0.65
N GLU A 290 -51.02 25.02 1.52
CA GLU A 290 -52.03 24.37 2.36
C GLU A 290 -53.26 23.99 1.55
N LEU A 291 -53.77 24.92 0.74
CA LEU A 291 -54.90 24.67 -0.16
C LEU A 291 -54.54 23.63 -1.23
N THR A 292 -53.31 23.68 -1.74
CA THR A 292 -52.81 22.68 -2.71
C THR A 292 -52.70 21.29 -2.09
N ALA A 293 -52.19 21.19 -0.85
CA ALA A 293 -52.08 19.92 -0.13
C ALA A 293 -53.45 19.29 0.14
N ALA A 294 -54.41 20.10 0.59
CA ALA A 294 -55.77 19.67 0.87
C ALA A 294 -56.49 19.20 -0.41
N ARG A 295 -56.41 19.98 -1.50
CA ARG A 295 -57.12 19.69 -2.76
C ARG A 295 -56.68 18.40 -3.44
N PHE A 296 -55.38 18.10 -3.42
CA PHE A 296 -54.84 16.92 -4.12
C PHE A 296 -54.60 15.72 -3.20
N ASN A 297 -54.88 15.87 -1.90
CA ASN A 297 -54.56 14.90 -0.85
C ASN A 297 -53.09 14.47 -0.91
N VAL A 298 -52.18 15.46 -0.94
CA VAL A 298 -50.73 15.25 -1.02
C VAL A 298 -50.04 16.02 0.09
N SER A 299 -49.03 15.42 0.73
CA SER A 299 -48.29 16.10 1.78
C SER A 299 -47.60 17.38 1.28
N LYS A 300 -47.58 18.42 2.13
CA LYS A 300 -46.87 19.69 1.90
C LYS A 300 -45.42 19.48 1.45
N ILE A 301 -44.71 18.53 2.09
CA ILE A 301 -43.31 18.19 1.79
C ILE A 301 -43.16 17.64 0.37
N THR A 302 -44.10 16.80 -0.06
CA THR A 302 -44.10 16.23 -1.41
C THR A 302 -44.29 17.33 -2.46
N ILE A 303 -45.18 18.28 -2.22
CA ILE A 303 -45.44 19.42 -3.11
C ILE A 303 -44.19 20.32 -3.22
N CYS A 304 -43.54 20.66 -2.11
CA CYS A 304 -42.27 21.40 -2.12
C CYS A 304 -41.20 20.70 -2.97
N ARG A 305 -41.05 19.38 -2.82
CA ARG A 305 -40.08 18.59 -3.60
C ARG A 305 -40.42 18.55 -5.09
N MET A 306 -41.70 18.52 -5.45
CA MET A 306 -42.14 18.63 -6.85
C MET A 306 -41.78 20.00 -7.44
N ALA A 307 -42.06 21.07 -6.70
CA ALA A 307 -41.79 22.45 -7.13
C ALA A 307 -40.28 22.70 -7.33
N SER A 308 -39.43 22.29 -6.38
CA SER A 308 -37.97 22.43 -6.52
C SER A 308 -37.42 21.67 -7.73
N ARG A 309 -37.94 20.46 -8.02
CA ARG A 309 -37.52 19.69 -9.20
C ARG A 309 -37.97 20.34 -10.50
N ALA A 310 -39.20 20.87 -10.54
CA ALA A 310 -39.69 21.59 -11.71
C ALA A 310 -38.83 22.83 -12.01
N GLN A 311 -38.44 23.56 -10.98
CA GLN A 311 -37.54 24.71 -11.07
C GLN A 311 -36.15 24.31 -11.57
N GLU A 312 -35.53 23.25 -11.01
CA GLU A 312 -34.23 22.74 -11.50
C GLU A 312 -34.27 22.33 -12.97
N VAL A 313 -35.37 21.73 -13.42
CA VAL A 313 -35.55 21.34 -14.83
C VAL A 313 -35.68 22.57 -15.73
N LYS A 314 -36.42 23.60 -15.27
CA LYS A 314 -36.57 24.87 -15.99
C LYS A 314 -35.23 25.60 -16.12
N GLU A 315 -34.48 25.74 -15.03
CA GLU A 315 -33.15 26.36 -15.02
C GLU A 315 -32.15 25.64 -15.93
N LYS A 316 -32.17 24.30 -15.94
CA LYS A 316 -31.31 23.50 -16.84
C LYS A 316 -31.68 23.71 -18.32
N ARG A 317 -32.97 23.84 -18.64
CA ARG A 317 -33.42 24.15 -20.00
C ARG A 317 -32.97 25.56 -20.41
N GLU A 318 -33.19 26.56 -19.57
CA GLU A 318 -32.73 27.94 -19.82
C GLU A 318 -31.21 28.03 -20.00
N GLN A 319 -30.43 27.30 -19.21
CA GLN A 319 -28.98 27.22 -19.38
C GLN A 319 -28.57 26.53 -20.68
N TRP A 320 -29.32 25.52 -21.13
CA TRP A 320 -29.06 24.83 -22.38
C TRP A 320 -29.40 25.72 -23.58
N ASP A 321 -30.52 26.43 -23.54
CA ASP A 321 -30.93 27.39 -24.57
C ASP A 321 -29.93 28.55 -24.68
N LYS A 322 -29.46 29.12 -23.57
CA LYS A 322 -28.40 30.14 -23.55
C LYS A 322 -27.08 29.64 -24.17
N LYS A 323 -26.73 28.36 -23.97
CA LYS A 323 -25.53 27.77 -24.59
C LYS A 323 -25.71 27.56 -26.09
N GLN A 324 -26.92 27.26 -26.55
CA GLN A 324 -27.25 27.15 -27.98
C GLN A 324 -27.20 28.50 -28.69
N THR A 325 -27.73 29.57 -28.08
CA THR A 325 -27.68 30.92 -28.65
C THR A 325 -26.25 31.44 -28.76
N VAL A 326 -25.42 31.29 -27.72
CA VAL A 326 -24.00 31.66 -27.73
C VAL A 326 -23.22 30.90 -28.83
N LYS A 327 -23.51 29.60 -29.02
CA LYS A 327 -22.90 28.83 -30.11
C LYS A 327 -23.30 29.35 -31.49
N LYS A 328 -24.58 29.69 -31.71
CA LYS A 328 -25.06 30.28 -32.97
C LYS A 328 -24.43 31.64 -33.25
N GLU A 329 -24.30 32.51 -32.25
CA GLU A 329 -23.62 33.81 -32.40
C GLU A 329 -22.14 33.67 -32.75
N SER A 330 -21.43 32.74 -32.09
CA SER A 330 -20.02 32.48 -32.39
C SER A 330 -19.81 31.94 -33.81
N LEU A 331 -20.71 31.09 -34.29
CA LEU A 331 -20.74 30.60 -35.67
C LEU A 331 -21.03 31.71 -36.69
N ASN A 332 -21.94 32.64 -36.37
CA ASN A 332 -22.23 33.78 -37.23
C ASN A 332 -21.04 34.74 -37.30
N LYS A 333 -20.36 35.03 -36.18
CA LYS A 333 -19.13 35.85 -36.17
C LYS A 333 -17.99 35.22 -36.99
N LEU A 334 -17.83 33.90 -36.92
CA LEU A 334 -16.85 33.17 -37.75
C LEU A 334 -17.18 33.25 -39.24
N LYS A 335 -18.46 33.13 -39.62
CA LYS A 335 -18.89 33.30 -41.01
C LYS A 335 -18.62 34.72 -41.51
N TRP A 336 -18.99 35.75 -40.75
CA TRP A 336 -18.71 37.16 -41.09
C TRP A 336 -17.20 37.44 -41.20
N GLY A 337 -16.38 36.90 -40.29
CA GLY A 337 -14.92 37.01 -40.35
C GLY A 337 -14.29 36.32 -41.57
N ALA A 338 -14.85 35.17 -41.98
CA ALA A 338 -14.40 34.46 -43.18
C ALA A 338 -14.75 35.23 -44.48
N PHE A 339 -15.93 35.86 -44.54
CA PHE A 339 -16.31 36.73 -45.66
C PHE A 339 -15.37 37.95 -45.77
N HIS A 340 -15.03 38.59 -44.65
CA HIS A 340 -14.09 39.73 -44.67
C HIS A 340 -12.66 39.33 -45.05
N LYS A 341 -12.17 38.17 -44.61
CA LYS A 341 -10.85 37.67 -45.03
C LYS A 341 -10.79 37.34 -46.52
N SER A 342 -11.83 36.70 -47.06
CA SER A 342 -11.93 36.42 -48.50
C SER A 342 -11.93 37.71 -49.34
N LEU A 343 -12.64 38.76 -48.89
CA LEU A 343 -12.61 40.07 -49.55
C LEU A 343 -11.22 40.71 -49.52
N HIS A 344 -10.49 40.63 -48.40
CA HIS A 344 -9.12 41.15 -48.31
C HIS A 344 -8.12 40.35 -49.16
N GLU A 345 -8.23 39.03 -49.19
CA GLU A 345 -7.37 38.17 -50.01
C GLU A 345 -7.57 38.41 -51.51
N THR A 346 -8.81 38.61 -51.96
CA THR A 346 -9.09 38.98 -53.37
C THR A 346 -8.56 40.36 -53.74
N LYS A 347 -8.53 41.31 -52.80
CA LYS A 347 -7.96 42.64 -53.01
C LYS A 347 -6.44 42.58 -53.11
N ASN A 348 -5.77 41.87 -52.20
CA ASN A 348 -4.31 41.67 -52.23
C ASN A 348 -3.86 40.89 -53.47
N ALA A 349 -4.65 39.91 -53.93
CA ALA A 349 -4.36 39.17 -55.17
C ALA A 349 -4.42 40.08 -56.41
N ARG A 350 -5.39 41.00 -56.48
CA ARG A 350 -5.47 42.01 -57.55
C ARG A 350 -4.27 42.96 -57.54
N GLU A 351 -3.87 43.44 -56.36
CA GLU A 351 -2.75 44.37 -56.21
C GLU A 351 -1.39 43.69 -56.55
N ALA A 352 -1.23 42.40 -56.21
CA ALA A 352 -0.04 41.62 -56.55
C ALA A 352 0.07 41.26 -58.04
N SER A 353 -1.06 41.10 -58.75
CA SER A 353 -1.06 40.89 -60.19
C SER A 353 -0.60 42.14 -60.95
N THR A 354 -0.97 43.34 -60.48
CA THR A 354 -0.56 44.59 -61.12
C THR A 354 0.91 44.96 -60.91
N SER A 355 1.60 44.37 -59.91
CA SER A 355 3.01 44.70 -59.63
C SER A 355 4.03 43.78 -60.30
N ARG A 356 3.59 42.70 -60.99
CA ARG A 356 4.48 41.68 -61.59
C ARG A 356 4.72 41.85 -63.09
N ASP A 357 4.02 42.76 -63.76
CA ASP A 357 4.11 42.96 -65.21
C ASP A 357 5.17 44.00 -65.65
N HIS A 358 6.11 44.40 -64.78
CA HIS A 358 7.08 45.47 -65.07
C HIS A 358 8.56 45.12 -64.91
N SER A 359 8.93 43.84 -64.90
CA SER A 359 10.35 43.48 -64.90
C SER A 359 10.62 42.09 -65.47
N PHE A 360 10.67 41.99 -66.80
CA PHE A 360 11.69 41.19 -67.48
C PHE A 360 11.90 41.71 -68.91
N SER A 361 13.14 42.11 -69.16
CA SER A 361 13.63 42.75 -70.37
C SER A 361 13.64 41.82 -71.58
N ILE A 362 13.42 42.46 -72.73
CA ILE A 362 13.49 41.97 -74.10
C ILE A 362 14.94 41.55 -74.43
N GLU A 363 15.14 40.30 -74.84
CA GLU A 363 16.29 39.88 -75.66
C GLU A 363 15.85 39.74 -77.12
N LYS A 364 16.16 40.78 -77.90
CA LYS A 364 16.63 40.84 -79.30
C LYS A 364 16.12 42.09 -80.02
#